data_AF-A0A5D2EU30-F1
#
_entry.id   AF-A0A5D2EU30-F1
#
_cell.length_a   1.000
_cell.length_b   1.000
_cell.length_c   1.000
_cell.angle_alpha   90.00
_cell.angle_beta   90.00
_cell.angle_gamma   90.00
#
_symmetry.space_group_name_H-M   'P 1'
#
loop_
_entity.id
_entity.type
_entity.pdbx_description
1 polymer ?
#
loop_
_entity_poly.entity_id
_entity_poly.type
_entity_poly.pdbx_seq_one_letter_code
_entity_poly.pdbx_strand_id
1 'polypeptide(L)'
;MLSLPSTSSSISKKKYDVFLSFRGEDTRKNFTDHLYDDLKRSGIVTFRDDPKLEAGEEIAPELFNAIQQSWCSVIVFSETYAFSGWCLEELAEIVKQKNDMGHKVFPIFYNVDPSDLRKQKERVEEAFAKHEERYKEDRDKIQSWRNALTQVANIKGWHLNNRHESEFIRDIVMKISAKLCQTYPVTHNDLVGISERLEDLYLKINIGEDDVCIIGICGMDGIGKMTLARVACDQCRIFLKIFHGECFNFFDVHEGSAIISHRLSHKKFLVVIDNVDNMQHLKCLVGRHDWFGLGSRIIVTTRDEHLLQCCQVDDVYMPITLNPKDALQLFNLKAFHSDMVPKDDFIELSKHVVNYASGLPLALEVLGSFLCGRDATQWRSTIERLKRDSNKEILDKLRISFDGLEEREKNIFLDIACFFNKEEKGFVIKILDGCEFFPDIGIDVHIKKSLVKSITNICGCMTCCKKWEEKLLEKNVLINLENVADCGRKRTSIIS
;
A
#
# COMPACT_ATOMS: atom_id res chain seq x y z
N MET A 1 24.46 3.96 -27.32
CA MET A 1 24.95 3.49 -26.01
C MET A 1 25.04 4.66 -25.06
N LEU A 2 24.11 4.75 -24.12
CA LEU A 2 24.23 5.46 -22.83
C LEU A 2 23.16 4.81 -21.94
N SER A 3 23.58 3.80 -21.18
CA SER A 3 22.74 3.12 -20.19
C SER A 3 22.46 4.10 -19.05
N LEU A 4 21.21 4.56 -18.95
CA LEU A 4 20.74 5.28 -17.78
C LEU A 4 20.86 4.38 -16.55
N PRO A 5 21.44 4.85 -15.44
CA PRO A 5 21.48 4.06 -14.21
C PRO A 5 20.05 3.91 -13.68
N SER A 6 19.59 2.67 -13.58
CA SER A 6 18.44 2.31 -12.77
C SER A 6 18.81 2.50 -11.31
N THR A 7 18.57 3.69 -10.75
CA THR A 7 18.60 3.90 -9.30
C THR A 7 17.33 3.33 -8.69
N SER A 8 17.27 2.01 -8.54
CA SER A 8 16.58 1.42 -7.41
C SER A 8 17.68 0.95 -6.46
N SER A 9 17.99 1.74 -5.44
CA SER A 9 18.79 1.23 -4.32
C SER A 9 17.91 0.21 -3.59
N SER A 10 17.97 -1.05 -3.99
CA SER A 10 17.40 -2.12 -3.18
C SER A 10 18.18 -2.12 -1.87
N ILE A 11 17.49 -1.76 -0.78
CA ILE A 11 18.06 -1.93 0.57
C ILE A 11 18.40 -3.42 0.68
N SER A 12 19.67 -3.75 0.82
CA SER A 12 20.08 -5.14 0.95
C SER A 12 19.41 -5.71 2.20
N LYS A 13 18.70 -6.83 2.02
CA LYS A 13 18.03 -7.50 3.13
C LYS A 13 19.10 -7.95 4.12
N LYS A 14 18.97 -7.50 5.37
CA LYS A 14 19.84 -7.86 6.49
C LYS A 14 19.63 -9.34 6.85
N LYS A 15 20.65 -9.98 7.46
CA LYS A 15 20.56 -11.38 7.90
C LYS A 15 19.47 -11.57 8.95
N TYR A 16 19.34 -10.59 9.85
CA TYR A 16 18.34 -10.54 10.90
C TYR A 16 17.46 -9.29 10.73
N ASP A 17 16.20 -9.41 11.10
CA ASP A 17 15.27 -8.28 11.18
C ASP A 17 15.48 -7.52 12.50
N VAL A 18 15.70 -8.24 13.60
CA VAL A 18 15.82 -7.68 14.95
C VAL A 18 17.03 -8.26 15.68
N PHE A 19 17.81 -7.39 16.32
CA PHE A 19 18.76 -7.75 17.38
C PHE A 19 18.15 -7.42 18.75
N LEU A 20 18.02 -8.40 19.63
CA LEU A 20 17.54 -8.21 21.01
C LEU A 20 18.71 -8.04 21.98
N SER A 21 18.84 -6.85 22.57
CA SER A 21 19.77 -6.55 23.67
C SER A 21 19.01 -6.46 24.98
N PHE A 22 19.46 -7.19 26.00
CA PHE A 22 18.77 -7.28 27.28
C PHE A 22 19.70 -7.79 28.38
N ARG A 23 19.33 -7.52 29.64
CA ARG A 23 19.99 -8.14 30.78
C ARG A 23 19.46 -9.55 31.00
N GLY A 24 20.30 -10.54 30.71
CA GLY A 24 19.93 -11.96 30.82
C GLY A 24 19.45 -12.40 32.21
N GLU A 25 20.03 -11.85 33.28
CA GLU A 25 19.61 -12.17 34.66
C GLU A 25 18.20 -11.66 34.98
N ASP A 26 17.79 -10.54 34.39
CA ASP A 26 16.53 -9.88 34.72
C ASP A 26 15.37 -10.44 33.91
N THR A 27 15.57 -10.61 32.60
CA THR A 27 14.43 -10.78 31.67
C THR A 27 14.46 -12.03 30.79
N ARG A 28 15.53 -12.84 30.84
CA ARG A 28 15.75 -13.94 29.86
C ARG A 28 14.65 -14.98 29.82
N LYS A 29 14.08 -15.34 30.97
CA LYS A 29 13.10 -16.44 31.11
C LYS A 29 11.65 -15.95 31.28
N ASN A 30 11.42 -14.64 31.16
CA ASN A 30 10.10 -14.03 31.34
C ASN A 30 9.78 -13.15 30.11
N PHE A 31 9.62 -11.85 30.29
CA PHE A 31 9.37 -10.84 29.27
C PHE A 31 10.17 -11.03 27.97
N THR A 32 11.50 -11.18 28.03
CA THR A 32 12.32 -11.30 26.80
C THR A 32 12.13 -12.64 26.09
N ASP A 33 11.83 -13.71 26.82
CA ASP A 33 11.51 -15.01 26.19
C ASP A 33 10.19 -14.92 25.42
N HIS A 34 9.17 -14.34 26.05
CA HIS A 34 7.86 -14.13 25.42
C HIS A 34 7.94 -13.18 24.22
N LEU A 35 8.69 -12.09 24.33
CA LEU A 35 8.94 -11.17 23.21
C LEU A 35 9.65 -11.88 22.05
N TYR A 36 10.69 -12.65 22.34
CA TYR A 36 11.41 -13.42 21.33
C TYR A 36 10.53 -14.47 20.65
N ASP A 37 9.75 -15.23 21.43
CA ASP A 37 8.83 -16.23 20.90
C ASP A 37 7.77 -15.59 20.00
N ASP A 38 7.17 -14.46 20.40
CA ASP A 38 6.16 -13.77 19.59
C ASP A 38 6.74 -13.12 18.32
N LEU A 39 7.97 -12.58 18.36
CA LEU A 39 8.69 -12.13 17.16
C LEU A 39 8.92 -13.30 16.19
N LYS A 40 9.47 -14.42 16.70
CA LYS A 40 9.76 -15.62 15.91
C LYS A 40 8.49 -16.23 15.32
N ARG A 41 7.45 -16.37 16.13
CA ARG A 41 6.13 -16.83 15.71
C ARG A 41 5.62 -15.97 14.56
N SER A 42 5.89 -14.65 14.58
CA SER A 42 5.47 -13.67 13.57
C SER A 42 6.35 -13.62 12.33
N GLY A 43 7.26 -14.58 12.18
CA GLY A 43 8.14 -14.68 11.01
C GLY A 43 9.28 -13.66 11.02
N ILE A 44 9.47 -12.91 12.11
CA ILE A 44 10.55 -11.94 12.25
C ILE A 44 11.82 -12.68 12.66
N VAL A 45 12.84 -12.63 11.80
CA VAL A 45 14.13 -13.28 12.01
C VAL A 45 14.90 -12.50 13.07
N THR A 46 14.90 -13.01 14.31
CA THR A 46 15.45 -12.28 15.46
C THR A 46 16.72 -12.95 15.95
N PHE A 47 17.80 -12.18 16.07
CA PHE A 47 18.98 -12.57 16.84
C PHE A 47 18.71 -12.24 18.32
N ARG A 48 18.73 -13.27 19.17
CA ARG A 48 18.66 -13.12 20.61
C ARG A 48 20.03 -13.45 21.18
N ASP A 49 20.62 -12.50 21.89
CA ASP A 49 21.85 -12.74 22.64
C ASP A 49 21.65 -13.91 23.61
N ASP A 50 22.22 -15.07 23.27
CA ASP A 50 22.26 -16.26 24.10
C ASP A 50 23.73 -16.52 24.47
N PRO A 51 24.14 -16.36 25.73
CA PRO A 51 25.50 -16.67 26.17
C PRO A 51 25.81 -18.19 26.12
N LYS A 52 24.89 -19.01 25.59
CA LYS A 52 25.16 -20.40 25.15
C LYS A 52 25.59 -20.48 23.69
N LEU A 53 26.48 -19.59 23.24
CA LEU A 53 27.24 -19.84 22.01
C LEU A 53 28.08 -21.13 22.19
N GLU A 54 28.31 -21.85 21.10
CA GLU A 54 29.00 -23.13 21.10
C GLU A 54 30.37 -23.01 21.79
N ALA A 55 30.68 -23.92 22.71
CA ALA A 55 31.88 -23.85 23.52
C ALA A 55 33.14 -23.87 22.63
N GLY A 56 33.81 -22.72 22.48
CA GLY A 56 35.09 -22.62 21.77
C GLY A 56 35.35 -21.35 20.96
N GLU A 57 34.34 -20.49 20.71
CA GLU A 57 34.51 -19.28 19.89
C GLU A 57 34.58 -17.98 20.73
N GLU A 58 35.29 -16.97 20.21
CA GLU A 58 35.28 -15.62 20.80
C GLU A 58 33.89 -14.99 20.62
N ILE A 59 33.19 -14.72 21.73
CA ILE A 59 31.78 -14.29 21.76
C ILE A 59 31.59 -12.87 21.16
N ALA A 60 32.60 -12.00 21.24
CA ALA A 60 32.47 -10.58 20.91
C ALA A 60 32.36 -10.25 19.40
N PRO A 61 33.18 -10.83 18.50
CA PRO A 61 33.10 -10.51 17.06
C PRO A 61 31.78 -10.92 16.41
N GLU A 62 31.23 -12.08 16.80
CA GLU A 62 29.97 -12.58 16.23
C GLU A 62 28.78 -11.69 16.62
N LEU A 63 28.77 -11.22 17.87
CA LEU A 63 27.74 -10.35 18.39
C LEU A 63 27.71 -9.00 17.67
N PHE A 64 28.87 -8.36 17.51
CA PHE A 64 28.96 -7.10 16.77
C PHE A 64 28.59 -7.26 15.30
N ASN A 65 28.96 -8.40 14.69
CA ASN A 65 28.50 -8.74 13.35
C ASN A 65 26.98 -8.91 13.31
N ALA A 66 26.37 -9.54 14.31
CA ALA A 66 24.91 -9.68 14.38
C ALA A 66 24.19 -8.32 14.45
N ILE A 67 24.73 -7.35 15.22
CA ILE A 67 24.20 -5.98 15.26
C ILE A 67 24.26 -5.35 13.86
N GLN A 68 25.41 -5.43 13.18
CA GLN A 68 25.61 -4.87 11.83
C GLN A 68 24.72 -5.54 10.77
N GLN A 69 24.44 -6.82 10.96
CA GLN A 69 23.60 -7.65 10.09
C GLN A 69 22.13 -7.66 10.51
N SER A 70 21.71 -6.75 11.39
CA SER A 70 20.31 -6.56 11.79
C SER A 70 19.71 -5.30 11.18
N TRP A 71 18.39 -5.30 10.91
CA TRP A 71 17.68 -4.08 10.47
C TRP A 71 17.46 -3.09 11.62
N CYS A 72 17.12 -3.60 12.81
CA CYS A 72 17.02 -2.80 14.02
C CYS A 72 17.56 -3.51 15.27
N SER A 73 17.81 -2.74 16.32
CA SER A 73 18.02 -3.25 17.68
C SER A 73 16.87 -2.85 18.58
N VAL A 74 16.32 -3.85 19.28
CA VAL A 74 15.34 -3.68 20.35
C VAL A 74 16.07 -3.88 21.68
N ILE A 75 16.06 -2.87 22.54
CA ILE A 75 16.82 -2.85 23.79
C ILE A 75 15.85 -2.89 24.96
N VAL A 76 15.92 -3.93 25.78
CA VAL A 76 15.10 -4.09 26.99
C VAL A 76 15.88 -3.57 28.19
N PHE A 77 15.63 -2.32 28.56
CA PHE A 77 16.17 -1.74 29.79
C PHE A 77 15.40 -2.25 30.99
N SER A 78 16.11 -2.96 31.87
CA SER A 78 15.65 -3.47 33.16
C SER A 78 16.45 -2.84 34.30
N GLU A 79 16.01 -3.05 35.55
CA GLU A 79 16.57 -2.38 36.75
C GLU A 79 18.10 -2.55 36.85
N THR A 80 18.64 -3.72 36.48
CA THR A 80 20.09 -3.99 36.60
C THR A 80 20.84 -3.98 35.27
N TYR A 81 20.23 -3.49 34.19
CA TYR A 81 20.84 -3.47 32.85
C TYR A 81 22.25 -2.86 32.84
N ALA A 82 22.41 -1.69 33.48
CA ALA A 82 23.68 -0.96 33.52
C ALA A 82 24.78 -1.66 34.33
N PHE A 83 24.46 -2.66 35.17
CA PHE A 83 25.48 -3.41 35.92
C PHE A 83 26.26 -4.40 35.04
N SER A 84 25.74 -4.72 33.85
CA SER A 84 26.42 -5.60 32.90
C SER A 84 27.30 -4.79 31.95
N GLY A 85 28.63 -4.93 32.08
CA GLY A 85 29.57 -4.33 31.14
C GLY A 85 29.32 -4.78 29.70
N TRP A 86 28.90 -6.04 29.51
CA TRP A 86 28.52 -6.58 28.21
C TRP A 86 27.33 -5.85 27.58
N CYS A 87 26.26 -5.63 28.35
CA CYS A 87 25.08 -4.91 27.88
C CYS A 87 25.41 -3.45 27.52
N LEU A 88 26.42 -2.85 28.17
CA LEU A 88 26.90 -1.51 27.86
C LEU A 88 27.83 -1.48 26.63
N GLU A 89 28.62 -2.52 26.39
CA GLU A 89 29.40 -2.68 25.15
C GLU A 89 28.48 -2.85 23.94
N GLU A 90 27.47 -3.72 24.03
CA GLU A 90 26.41 -3.83 23.03
C GLU A 90 25.76 -2.48 22.74
N LEU A 91 25.38 -1.76 23.79
CA LEU A 91 24.72 -0.47 23.66
C LEU A 91 25.60 0.56 22.94
N ALA A 92 26.89 0.58 23.25
CA ALA A 92 27.84 1.46 22.58
C ALA A 92 27.99 1.12 21.09
N GLU A 93 28.10 -0.17 20.74
CA GLU A 93 28.17 -0.59 19.33
C GLU A 93 26.85 -0.29 18.59
N ILE A 94 25.69 -0.51 19.22
CA ILE A 94 24.38 -0.16 18.63
C ILE A 94 24.31 1.34 18.33
N VAL A 95 24.76 2.20 19.25
CA VAL A 95 24.76 3.66 19.07
C VAL A 95 25.72 4.07 17.97
N LYS A 96 26.88 3.43 17.87
CA LYS A 96 27.82 3.64 16.77
C LYS A 96 27.17 3.29 15.42
N GLN A 97 26.58 2.10 15.29
CA GLN A 97 25.87 1.68 14.06
C GLN A 97 24.69 2.59 13.72
N LYS A 98 23.97 3.10 14.74
CA LYS A 98 22.88 4.07 14.55
C LYS A 98 23.40 5.36 13.93
N ASN A 99 24.50 5.89 14.43
CA ASN A 99 25.06 7.17 13.99
C ASN A 99 25.74 7.05 12.62
N ASP A 100 26.45 5.95 12.37
CA ASP A 100 27.26 5.77 11.16
C ASP A 100 26.45 5.22 9.98
N MET A 101 25.50 4.31 10.24
CA MET A 101 24.81 3.51 9.22
C MET A 101 23.28 3.66 9.25
N GLY A 102 22.74 4.55 10.09
CA GLY A 102 21.29 4.77 10.20
C GLY A 102 20.50 3.60 10.82
N HIS A 103 21.19 2.72 11.57
CA HIS A 103 20.60 1.58 12.28
C HIS A 103 19.42 2.00 13.16
N LYS A 104 18.30 1.29 13.08
CA LYS A 104 17.09 1.65 13.84
C LYS A 104 17.19 1.12 15.26
N VAL A 105 16.83 1.95 16.24
CA VAL A 105 16.92 1.60 17.67
C VAL A 105 15.57 1.82 18.35
N PHE A 106 15.09 0.80 19.05
CA PHE A 106 13.81 0.84 19.75
C PHE A 106 13.98 0.44 21.22
N PRO A 107 13.98 1.41 22.16
CA PRO A 107 14.07 1.09 23.58
C PRO A 107 12.73 0.65 24.16
N ILE A 108 12.77 -0.38 25.00
CA ILE A 108 11.71 -0.85 25.88
C ILE A 108 12.16 -0.59 27.31
N PHE A 109 11.35 0.14 28.07
CA PHE A 109 11.59 0.45 29.47
C PHE A 109 10.74 -0.49 30.32
N TYR A 110 11.37 -1.59 30.77
CA TYR A 110 10.73 -2.65 31.54
C TYR A 110 10.96 -2.42 33.04
N ASN A 111 9.94 -1.88 33.72
CA ASN A 111 9.97 -1.50 35.13
C ASN A 111 11.12 -0.52 35.49
N VAL A 112 11.47 0.38 34.56
CA VAL A 112 12.50 1.42 34.75
C VAL A 112 11.98 2.75 34.22
N ASP A 113 12.27 3.85 34.92
CA ASP A 113 12.00 5.20 34.41
C ASP A 113 13.13 5.64 33.46
N PRO A 114 12.81 6.05 32.21
CA PRO A 114 13.80 6.61 31.28
C PRO A 114 14.57 7.80 31.84
N SER A 115 14.01 8.55 32.80
CA SER A 115 14.69 9.66 33.45
C SER A 115 15.93 9.21 34.22
N ASP A 116 15.90 8.02 34.82
CA ASP A 116 17.00 7.50 35.65
C ASP A 116 18.15 7.04 34.76
N LEU A 117 17.83 6.45 33.61
CA LEU A 117 18.80 6.09 32.56
C LEU A 117 19.42 7.34 31.90
N ARG A 118 18.60 8.35 31.58
CA ARG A 118 19.07 9.60 30.95
C ARG A 118 19.95 10.45 31.85
N LYS A 119 19.52 10.60 33.12
CA LYS A 119 20.23 11.42 34.12
C LYS A 119 21.32 10.62 34.84
N GLN A 120 21.37 9.30 34.61
CA GLN A 120 22.32 8.37 35.21
C GLN A 120 22.29 8.45 36.74
N LYS A 121 21.10 8.33 37.32
CA LYS A 121 20.83 8.43 38.76
C LYS A 121 20.43 7.08 39.34
N GLU A 122 20.33 7.01 40.67
CA GLU A 122 19.87 5.83 41.41
C GLU A 122 20.71 4.58 41.06
N ARG A 123 20.06 3.48 40.67
CA ARG A 123 20.71 2.22 40.28
C ARG A 123 21.76 2.38 39.17
N VAL A 124 21.55 3.33 38.26
CA VAL A 124 22.47 3.58 37.14
C VAL A 124 23.76 4.24 37.64
N GLU A 125 23.65 5.14 38.62
CA GLU A 125 24.81 5.77 39.27
C GLU A 125 25.64 4.73 40.01
N GLU A 126 24.99 3.86 40.79
CA GLU A 126 25.64 2.74 41.49
C GLU A 126 26.36 1.79 40.51
N ALA A 127 25.74 1.50 39.36
CA ALA A 127 26.32 0.64 38.34
C ALA A 127 27.60 1.25 37.75
N PHE A 128 27.57 2.53 37.38
CA PHE A 128 28.75 3.19 36.83
C PHE A 128 29.87 3.38 37.86
N ALA A 129 29.56 3.62 39.14
CA ALA A 129 30.58 3.67 40.18
C ALA A 129 31.38 2.36 40.26
N LYS A 130 30.69 1.20 40.14
CA LYS A 130 31.36 -0.11 40.09
C LYS A 130 32.22 -0.29 38.84
N HIS A 131 31.74 0.16 37.68
CA HIS A 131 32.51 0.06 36.44
C HIS A 131 33.72 0.99 36.44
N GLU A 132 33.61 2.20 36.99
CA GLU A 132 34.73 3.12 37.16
C GLU A 132 35.81 2.55 38.08
N GLU A 133 35.42 1.80 39.12
CA GLU A 133 36.36 1.07 39.96
C GLU A 133 37.03 -0.10 39.22
N ARG A 134 36.28 -0.81 38.37
CA ARG A 134 36.77 -1.98 37.62
C ARG A 134 37.67 -1.60 36.44
N TYR A 135 37.38 -0.49 35.78
CA TYR A 135 38.04 -0.01 34.56
C TYR A 135 38.72 1.35 34.78
N LYS A 136 39.40 1.53 35.91
CA LYS A 136 40.04 2.80 36.32
C LYS A 136 40.94 3.42 35.25
N GLU A 137 41.57 2.59 34.43
CA GLU A 137 42.52 2.98 33.39
C GLU A 137 41.85 3.29 32.04
N ASP A 138 40.59 2.90 31.84
CA ASP A 138 39.86 3.04 30.58
C ASP A 138 38.67 4.00 30.73
N ARG A 139 38.99 5.27 30.99
CA ARG A 139 37.98 6.32 31.17
C ARG A 139 37.17 6.58 29.89
N ASP A 140 37.81 6.40 28.73
CA ASP A 140 37.17 6.63 27.43
C ASP A 140 36.05 5.59 27.18
N LYS A 141 36.27 4.33 27.58
CA LYS A 141 35.24 3.29 27.55
C LYS A 141 34.04 3.62 28.45
N ILE A 142 34.28 4.03 29.69
CA ILE A 142 33.19 4.43 30.60
C ILE A 142 32.42 5.63 30.03
N GLN A 143 33.12 6.62 29.48
CA GLN A 143 32.48 7.78 28.87
C GLN A 143 31.65 7.39 27.64
N SER A 144 32.15 6.46 26.82
CA SER A 144 31.41 5.89 25.68
C SER A 144 30.10 5.22 26.14
N TRP A 145 30.15 4.40 27.19
CA TRP A 145 28.96 3.76 27.76
C TRP A 145 27.95 4.76 28.31
N ARG A 146 28.41 5.77 29.05
CA ARG A 146 27.56 6.86 29.57
C ARG A 146 26.88 7.60 28.42
N ASN A 147 27.63 7.95 27.37
CA ASN A 147 27.09 8.64 26.20
C ASN A 147 26.06 7.79 25.45
N ALA A 148 26.32 6.49 25.28
CA ALA A 148 25.42 5.57 24.60
C ALA A 148 24.10 5.42 25.37
N LEU A 149 24.17 5.24 26.70
CA LEU A 149 22.99 5.13 27.56
C LEU A 149 22.11 6.38 27.50
N THR A 150 22.72 7.57 27.63
CA THR A 150 21.99 8.83 27.53
C THR A 150 21.36 9.01 26.15
N GLN A 151 22.08 8.66 25.07
CA GLN A 151 21.55 8.80 23.70
C GLN A 151 20.34 7.90 23.45
N VAL A 152 20.39 6.62 23.86
CA VAL A 152 19.27 5.69 23.63
C VAL A 152 18.10 6.01 24.56
N ALA A 153 18.35 6.37 25.81
CA ALA A 153 17.28 6.71 26.75
C ALA A 153 16.54 8.02 26.39
N ASN A 154 17.13 8.85 25.51
CA ASN A 154 16.47 10.01 24.89
C ASN A 154 15.57 9.67 23.69
N ILE A 155 15.63 8.45 23.17
CA ILE A 155 14.74 7.99 22.09
C ILE A 155 13.36 7.68 22.69
N LYS A 156 12.29 8.05 21.98
CA LYS A 156 10.93 7.65 22.34
C LYS A 156 10.83 6.12 22.30
N GLY A 157 10.62 5.50 23.45
CA GLY A 157 10.49 4.04 23.61
C GLY A 157 9.11 3.61 24.05
N TRP A 158 8.99 2.31 24.32
CA TRP A 158 7.79 1.69 24.88
C TRP A 158 7.92 1.50 26.38
N HIS A 159 6.85 1.76 27.12
CA HIS A 159 6.79 1.59 28.57
C HIS A 159 5.70 0.57 28.89
N LEU A 160 6.01 -0.43 29.71
CA LEU A 160 5.04 -1.44 30.11
C LEU A 160 3.86 -0.82 30.87
N ASN A 161 4.15 0.09 31.81
CA ASN A 161 3.17 0.68 32.73
C ASN A 161 2.31 -0.40 33.44
N ASN A 162 1.13 -0.06 33.96
CA ASN A 162 0.21 -1.01 34.59
C ASN A 162 -0.55 -1.90 33.56
N ARG A 163 0.03 -2.18 32.38
CA ARG A 163 -0.60 -3.03 31.35
C ARG A 163 -0.18 -4.49 31.50
N HIS A 164 -0.97 -5.40 30.93
CA HIS A 164 -0.59 -6.80 30.83
C HIS A 164 0.58 -6.99 29.86
N GLU A 165 1.62 -7.72 30.28
CA GLU A 165 2.82 -7.96 29.46
C GLU A 165 2.50 -8.57 28.10
N SER A 166 1.53 -9.49 28.04
CA SER A 166 1.12 -10.14 26.79
C SER A 166 0.56 -9.15 25.76
N GLU A 167 -0.24 -8.18 26.20
CA GLU A 167 -0.77 -7.13 25.31
C GLU A 167 0.34 -6.19 24.86
N PHE A 168 1.23 -5.83 25.80
CA PHE A 168 2.36 -4.95 25.53
C PHE A 168 3.35 -5.56 24.53
N ILE A 169 3.69 -6.84 24.68
CA ILE A 169 4.53 -7.59 23.75
C ILE A 169 3.88 -7.63 22.37
N ARG A 170 2.57 -7.95 22.31
CA ARG A 170 1.83 -7.99 21.05
C ARG A 170 1.90 -6.64 20.32
N ASP A 171 1.74 -5.53 21.04
CA ASP A 171 1.85 -4.18 20.46
C ASP A 171 3.24 -3.88 19.91
N ILE A 172 4.29 -4.27 20.63
CA ILE A 172 5.69 -4.10 20.19
C ILE A 172 5.93 -4.88 18.89
N VAL A 173 5.55 -6.16 18.87
CA VAL A 173 5.72 -7.03 17.70
C VAL A 173 4.97 -6.45 16.51
N MET A 174 3.72 -6.02 16.68
CA MET A 174 2.95 -5.37 15.60
C MET A 174 3.61 -4.11 15.06
N LYS A 175 4.16 -3.26 15.93
CA LYS A 175 4.83 -2.02 15.51
C LYS A 175 6.15 -2.29 14.79
N ILE A 176 6.89 -3.32 15.19
CA ILE A 176 8.10 -3.75 14.49
C ILE A 176 7.73 -4.34 13.12
N SER A 177 6.76 -5.24 13.07
CA SER A 177 6.21 -5.81 11.84
C SER A 177 5.82 -4.74 10.83
N ALA A 178 5.05 -3.73 11.25
CA ALA A 178 4.61 -2.64 10.39
C ALA A 178 5.79 -1.87 9.77
N LYS A 179 6.83 -1.60 10.56
CA LYS A 179 8.04 -0.91 10.08
C LYS A 179 8.87 -1.77 9.14
N LEU A 180 8.91 -3.09 9.37
CA LEU A 180 9.52 -4.05 8.44
C LEU A 180 8.75 -4.10 7.11
N CYS A 181 7.40 -4.08 7.13
CA CYS A 181 6.59 -3.99 5.91
C CYS A 181 6.99 -2.78 5.07
N GLN A 182 7.13 -1.62 5.70
CA GLN A 182 7.47 -0.37 5.02
C GLN A 182 8.89 -0.38 4.48
N THR A 183 9.83 -1.02 5.20
CA THR A 183 11.25 -1.04 4.78
C THR A 183 11.52 -2.06 3.67
N TYR A 184 10.89 -3.23 3.73
CA TYR A 184 11.14 -4.33 2.81
C TYR A 184 9.88 -4.69 2.03
N PRO A 185 9.47 -3.86 1.05
CA PRO A 185 8.33 -4.17 0.22
C PRO A 185 8.57 -5.43 -0.61
N VAL A 186 7.52 -6.26 -0.70
CA VAL A 186 7.59 -7.49 -1.49
C VAL A 186 7.64 -7.08 -2.96
N THR A 187 8.74 -7.42 -3.63
CA THR A 187 8.87 -7.23 -5.06
C THR A 187 8.06 -8.30 -5.78
N HIS A 188 6.90 -7.93 -6.31
CA HIS A 188 6.21 -8.75 -7.29
C HIS A 188 6.87 -8.53 -8.64
N ASN A 189 7.70 -9.48 -9.08
CA ASN A 189 8.46 -9.37 -10.33
C ASN A 189 7.58 -9.12 -11.57
N ASP A 190 6.30 -9.50 -11.50
CA ASP A 190 5.33 -9.37 -12.59
C ASP A 190 4.56 -8.04 -12.57
N LEU A 191 4.77 -7.20 -11.55
CA LEU A 191 4.01 -5.98 -11.34
C LEU A 191 4.88 -4.73 -11.51
N VAL A 192 4.45 -3.82 -12.38
CA VAL A 192 5.22 -2.62 -12.77
C VAL A 192 4.60 -1.36 -12.16
N GLY A 193 5.42 -0.46 -11.63
CA GLY A 193 4.98 0.85 -11.11
C GLY A 193 4.12 0.78 -9.83
N ILE A 194 4.20 -0.33 -9.08
CA ILE A 194 3.40 -0.54 -7.86
C ILE A 194 4.04 0.05 -6.61
N SER A 195 5.38 0.09 -6.50
CA SER A 195 6.06 0.46 -5.26
C SER A 195 5.68 1.83 -4.71
N GLU A 196 5.74 2.88 -5.54
CA GLU A 196 5.34 4.25 -5.16
C GLU A 196 3.88 4.32 -4.70
N ARG A 197 2.98 3.59 -5.40
CA ARG A 197 1.55 3.54 -5.06
C ARG A 197 1.29 2.85 -3.73
N LEU A 198 2.07 1.81 -3.42
CA LEU A 198 1.99 1.12 -2.14
C LEU A 198 2.47 2.01 -1.00
N GLU A 199 3.56 2.76 -1.21
CA GLU A 199 4.06 3.71 -0.20
C GLU A 199 2.99 4.75 0.15
N ASP A 200 2.36 5.37 -0.86
CA ASP A 200 1.25 6.30 -0.66
C ASP A 200 0.06 5.64 0.06
N LEU A 201 -0.31 4.41 -0.34
CA LEU A 201 -1.40 3.69 0.27
C LEU A 201 -1.09 3.32 1.73
N TYR A 202 0.16 2.94 2.05
CA TYR A 202 0.57 2.60 3.42
C TYR A 202 0.55 3.80 4.35
N LEU A 203 0.89 4.99 3.86
CA LEU A 203 0.75 6.23 4.61
C LEU A 203 -0.71 6.51 4.99
N LYS A 204 -1.66 6.14 4.12
CA LYS A 204 -3.09 6.27 4.43
C LYS A 204 -3.54 5.18 5.40
N ILE A 205 -3.15 3.92 5.17
CA ILE A 205 -3.54 2.76 6.02
C ILE A 205 -3.04 2.91 7.46
N ASN A 206 -1.98 3.68 7.71
CA ASN A 206 -1.45 3.89 9.07
C ASN A 206 -1.25 2.57 9.81
N ILE A 207 -0.62 1.60 9.14
CA ILE A 207 -0.44 0.25 9.68
C ILE A 207 0.31 0.31 11.01
N GLY A 208 -0.26 -0.31 12.05
CA GLY A 208 0.37 -0.43 13.37
C GLY A 208 -0.12 0.56 14.41
N GLU A 209 -0.99 1.50 14.05
CA GLU A 209 -1.75 2.31 15.01
C GLU A 209 -2.87 1.49 15.69
N ASP A 210 -3.33 1.98 16.84
CA ASP A 210 -4.29 1.30 17.73
C ASP A 210 -5.72 1.86 17.57
N ASP A 211 -6.07 2.21 16.34
CA ASP A 211 -7.37 2.71 15.89
C ASP A 211 -8.01 1.73 14.88
N VAL A 212 -9.28 1.94 14.53
CA VAL A 212 -9.89 1.26 13.38
C VAL A 212 -9.80 2.22 12.20
N CYS A 213 -9.23 1.75 11.09
CA CYS A 213 -9.07 2.57 9.89
C CYS A 213 -9.66 1.86 8.65
N ILE A 214 -10.55 2.56 7.96
CA ILE A 214 -11.28 2.15 6.76
C ILE A 214 -10.85 3.06 5.61
N ILE A 215 -10.28 2.47 4.56
CA ILE A 215 -9.80 3.21 3.39
C ILE A 215 -10.50 2.74 2.14
N GLY A 216 -11.02 3.70 1.39
CA GLY A 216 -11.53 3.46 0.05
C GLY A 216 -10.44 3.59 -1.00
N ILE A 217 -10.33 2.63 -1.92
CA ILE A 217 -9.58 2.75 -3.17
C ILE A 217 -10.60 2.93 -4.28
N CYS A 218 -10.67 4.13 -4.85
CA CYS A 218 -11.60 4.47 -5.92
C CYS A 218 -10.89 4.81 -7.23
N GLY A 219 -11.44 4.36 -8.34
CA GLY A 219 -10.86 4.61 -9.67
C GLY A 219 -11.50 3.77 -10.76
N MET A 220 -11.11 4.00 -11.99
CA MET A 220 -11.68 3.31 -13.14
C MET A 220 -11.38 1.80 -13.14
N ASP A 221 -12.18 1.03 -13.87
CA ASP A 221 -11.92 -0.39 -14.08
C ASP A 221 -10.63 -0.61 -14.89
N GLY A 222 -9.87 -1.64 -14.52
CA GLY A 222 -8.57 -1.95 -15.13
C GLY A 222 -7.39 -1.07 -14.67
N ILE A 223 -7.59 -0.10 -13.78
CA ILE A 223 -6.51 0.75 -13.22
C ILE A 223 -5.61 0.02 -12.22
N GLY A 224 -6.03 -1.16 -11.74
CA GLY A 224 -5.28 -1.97 -10.79
C GLY A 224 -5.66 -1.79 -9.31
N LYS A 225 -6.88 -1.33 -8.99
CA LYS A 225 -7.37 -1.18 -7.60
C LYS A 225 -7.23 -2.47 -6.78
N MET A 226 -7.79 -3.56 -7.31
CA MET A 226 -7.75 -4.89 -6.69
C MET A 226 -6.30 -5.37 -6.55
N THR A 227 -5.49 -5.19 -7.60
CA THR A 227 -4.07 -5.57 -7.57
C THR A 227 -3.32 -4.83 -6.45
N LEU A 228 -3.52 -3.51 -6.34
CA LEU A 228 -2.89 -2.70 -5.29
C LEU A 228 -3.36 -3.13 -3.90
N ALA A 229 -4.67 -3.31 -3.70
CA ALA A 229 -5.23 -3.76 -2.42
C ALA A 229 -4.73 -5.15 -2.01
N ARG A 230 -4.65 -6.08 -2.97
CA ARG A 230 -4.13 -7.44 -2.74
C ARG A 230 -2.66 -7.43 -2.39
N VAL A 231 -1.82 -6.71 -3.13
CA VAL A 231 -0.39 -6.62 -2.83
C VAL A 231 -0.17 -5.99 -1.45
N ALA A 232 -0.88 -4.91 -1.14
CA ALA A 232 -0.83 -4.29 0.17
C ALA A 232 -1.22 -5.29 1.28
N CYS A 233 -2.29 -6.05 1.05
CA CYS A 233 -2.76 -7.06 1.98
C CYS A 233 -1.76 -8.22 2.13
N ASP A 234 -1.25 -8.79 1.05
CA ASP A 234 -0.32 -9.91 1.06
C ASP A 234 0.98 -9.54 1.78
N GLN A 235 1.51 -8.34 1.51
CA GLN A 235 2.68 -7.83 2.21
C GLN A 235 2.39 -7.62 3.70
N CYS A 236 1.28 -6.97 4.06
CA CYS A 236 0.88 -6.83 5.46
C CYS A 236 0.68 -8.17 6.16
N ARG A 237 0.09 -9.16 5.48
CA ARG A 237 -0.18 -10.51 6.01
C ARG A 237 1.10 -11.25 6.38
N ILE A 238 2.14 -11.15 5.55
CA ILE A 238 3.44 -11.77 5.81
C ILE A 238 4.03 -11.27 7.13
N PHE A 239 3.85 -9.99 7.44
CA PHE A 239 4.49 -9.37 8.60
C PHE A 239 3.61 -9.27 9.85
N LEU A 240 2.28 -9.15 9.75
CA LEU A 240 1.40 -8.75 10.88
C LEU A 240 0.59 -9.87 11.54
N LYS A 241 0.75 -11.15 11.15
CA LYS A 241 -0.08 -12.26 11.69
C LYS A 241 -1.58 -11.92 11.74
N ILE A 242 -2.08 -11.26 10.71
CA ILE A 242 -3.51 -11.02 10.60
C ILE A 242 -4.22 -12.38 10.49
N PHE A 243 -5.29 -12.56 11.28
CA PHE A 243 -6.03 -13.82 11.40
C PHE A 243 -6.35 -14.45 10.04
N HIS A 244 -6.15 -15.77 9.94
CA HIS A 244 -6.59 -16.57 8.80
C HIS A 244 -8.11 -16.68 8.76
N GLY A 245 -8.66 -16.68 7.54
CA GLY A 245 -10.08 -16.68 7.22
C GLY A 245 -10.92 -17.56 8.15
N GLU A 246 -11.76 -16.91 8.94
CA GLU A 246 -12.94 -17.52 9.53
C GLU A 246 -14.02 -17.49 8.44
N CYS A 247 -14.43 -18.66 7.95
CA CYS A 247 -15.61 -18.75 7.10
C CYS A 247 -16.86 -18.58 7.98
N PHE A 248 -17.58 -17.48 7.79
CA PHE A 248 -18.87 -17.27 8.42
C PHE A 248 -19.97 -17.77 7.48
N ASN A 249 -20.73 -18.77 7.92
CA ASN A 249 -21.96 -19.19 7.26
C ASN A 249 -23.14 -18.59 8.01
N PHE A 250 -23.97 -17.83 7.32
CA PHE A 250 -25.20 -17.23 7.84
C PHE A 250 -26.27 -17.25 6.75
N PHE A 251 -27.54 -17.32 7.13
CA PHE A 251 -28.65 -17.53 6.21
C PHE A 251 -29.28 -16.22 5.72
N ASP A 252 -29.05 -15.13 6.45
CA ASP A 252 -29.49 -13.79 6.08
C ASP A 252 -28.49 -12.70 6.47
N VAL A 253 -28.65 -11.52 5.86
CA VAL A 253 -27.73 -10.40 5.99
C VAL A 253 -27.70 -9.81 7.42
N HIS A 254 -28.83 -9.82 8.14
CA HIS A 254 -28.89 -9.30 9.51
C HIS A 254 -28.16 -10.23 10.48
N GLU A 255 -28.37 -11.54 10.34
CA GLU A 255 -27.63 -12.57 11.08
C GLU A 255 -26.12 -12.44 10.80
N GLY A 256 -25.73 -12.31 9.52
CA GLY A 256 -24.34 -12.14 9.12
C GLY A 256 -23.69 -10.90 9.72
N SER A 257 -24.35 -9.74 9.64
CA SER A 257 -23.88 -8.50 10.23
C SER A 257 -23.71 -8.59 11.75
N ALA A 258 -24.64 -9.24 12.45
CA ALA A 258 -24.54 -9.45 13.90
C ALA A 258 -23.35 -10.35 14.26
N ILE A 259 -23.12 -11.43 13.49
CA ILE A 259 -21.98 -12.34 13.68
C ILE A 259 -20.66 -11.62 13.42
N ILE A 260 -20.56 -10.87 12.32
CA ILE A 260 -19.35 -10.10 11.97
C ILE A 260 -19.04 -9.12 13.09
N SER A 261 -20.01 -8.30 13.49
CA SER A 261 -19.85 -7.31 14.57
C SER A 261 -19.41 -7.98 15.88
N HIS A 262 -20.09 -9.05 16.30
CA HIS A 262 -19.79 -9.72 17.56
C HIS A 262 -18.43 -10.44 17.58
N ARG A 263 -18.02 -11.01 16.44
CA ARG A 263 -16.78 -11.81 16.36
C ARG A 263 -15.55 -10.96 16.10
N LEU A 264 -15.71 -9.82 15.42
CA LEU A 264 -14.61 -8.95 15.04
C LEU A 264 -14.42 -7.75 15.98
N SER A 265 -15.38 -7.41 16.84
CA SER A 265 -15.30 -6.27 17.78
C SER A 265 -14.11 -6.30 18.74
N HIS A 266 -13.53 -7.48 18.97
CA HIS A 266 -12.38 -7.66 19.88
C HIS A 266 -11.16 -8.27 19.19
N LYS A 267 -11.17 -8.32 17.85
CA LYS A 267 -10.08 -8.87 17.05
C LYS A 267 -9.52 -7.81 16.13
N LYS A 268 -8.20 -7.82 15.99
CA LYS A 268 -7.48 -7.07 14.98
C LYS A 268 -7.40 -7.88 13.69
N PHE A 269 -7.85 -7.30 12.59
CA PHE A 269 -7.76 -7.94 11.27
C PHE A 269 -7.49 -6.91 10.16
N LEU A 270 -7.01 -7.40 9.03
CA LEU A 270 -6.93 -6.67 7.77
C LEU A 270 -7.84 -7.37 6.77
N VAL A 271 -8.80 -6.65 6.20
CA VAL A 271 -9.69 -7.19 5.17
C VAL A 271 -9.67 -6.33 3.93
N VAL A 272 -9.77 -6.97 2.77
CA VAL A 272 -10.02 -6.30 1.50
C VAL A 272 -11.42 -6.68 1.05
N ILE A 273 -12.30 -5.70 0.95
CA ILE A 273 -13.65 -5.84 0.39
C ILE A 273 -13.59 -5.29 -1.02
N ASP A 274 -13.74 -6.19 -1.99
CA ASP A 274 -13.38 -5.91 -3.37
C ASP A 274 -14.59 -5.66 -4.26
N ASN A 275 -14.45 -4.67 -5.15
CA ASN A 275 -15.39 -4.27 -6.18
C ASN A 275 -16.82 -4.03 -5.68
N VAL A 276 -16.96 -3.21 -4.63
CA VAL A 276 -18.27 -2.86 -4.09
C VAL A 276 -18.98 -1.87 -5.00
N ASP A 277 -20.14 -2.26 -5.52
CA ASP A 277 -21.01 -1.44 -6.38
C ASP A 277 -22.39 -1.19 -5.76
N ASN A 278 -22.66 -1.75 -4.58
CA ASN A 278 -23.95 -1.64 -3.90
C ASN A 278 -23.80 -1.12 -2.46
N MET A 279 -24.51 -0.04 -2.17
CA MET A 279 -24.55 0.61 -0.85
C MET A 279 -24.96 -0.34 0.28
N GLN A 280 -25.94 -1.22 0.04
CA GLN A 280 -26.43 -2.13 1.07
C GLN A 280 -25.37 -3.16 1.42
N HIS A 281 -24.65 -3.70 0.43
CA HIS A 281 -23.53 -4.62 0.69
C HIS A 281 -22.44 -3.95 1.53
N LEU A 282 -22.11 -2.69 1.20
CA LEU A 282 -21.12 -1.93 1.94
C LEU A 282 -21.55 -1.71 3.40
N LYS A 283 -22.80 -1.28 3.64
CA LYS A 283 -23.36 -1.11 4.98
C LYS A 283 -23.39 -2.41 5.79
N CYS A 284 -23.57 -3.55 5.14
CA CYS A 284 -23.67 -4.84 5.83
C CYS A 284 -22.30 -5.51 6.10
N LEU A 285 -21.27 -5.20 5.30
CA LEU A 285 -19.93 -5.77 5.43
C LEU A 285 -18.97 -4.87 6.21
N VAL A 286 -19.03 -3.56 5.99
CA VAL A 286 -18.19 -2.56 6.65
C VAL A 286 -18.83 -2.08 7.94
N GLY A 287 -20.16 -1.93 7.96
CA GLY A 287 -20.89 -1.54 9.16
C GLY A 287 -20.44 -0.21 9.74
N ARG A 288 -20.23 -0.19 11.07
CA ARG A 288 -19.71 0.94 11.85
C ARG A 288 -18.33 0.60 12.38
N HIS A 289 -17.51 1.62 12.68
CA HIS A 289 -16.16 1.44 13.23
C HIS A 289 -16.13 0.59 14.52
N ASP A 290 -17.22 0.60 15.31
CA ASP A 290 -17.36 -0.19 16.54
C ASP A 290 -17.57 -1.70 16.32
N TRP A 291 -17.74 -2.15 15.07
CA TRP A 291 -17.79 -3.57 14.72
C TRP A 291 -16.42 -4.25 14.75
N PHE A 292 -15.34 -3.47 14.83
CA PHE A 292 -13.99 -3.95 14.65
C PHE A 292 -13.12 -3.60 15.85
N GLY A 293 -12.25 -4.53 16.24
CA GLY A 293 -11.30 -4.30 17.33
C GLY A 293 -10.24 -3.28 16.95
N LEU A 294 -9.69 -2.60 17.96
CA LEU A 294 -8.60 -1.63 17.77
C LEU A 294 -7.41 -2.22 17.00
N GLY A 295 -6.81 -1.39 16.15
CA GLY A 295 -5.77 -1.75 15.21
C GLY A 295 -6.25 -2.45 13.93
N SER A 296 -7.56 -2.62 13.72
CA SER A 296 -8.11 -3.21 12.49
C SER A 296 -7.97 -2.27 11.29
N ARG A 297 -7.77 -2.86 10.12
CA ARG A 297 -7.60 -2.16 8.85
C ARG A 297 -8.55 -2.73 7.80
N ILE A 298 -9.34 -1.88 7.17
CA ILE A 298 -10.33 -2.29 6.17
C ILE A 298 -10.05 -1.54 4.88
N ILE A 299 -9.83 -2.27 3.80
CA ILE A 299 -9.63 -1.70 2.47
C ILE A 299 -10.86 -2.02 1.63
N VAL A 300 -11.55 -1.00 1.14
CA VAL A 300 -12.69 -1.13 0.24
C VAL A 300 -12.26 -0.72 -1.15
N THR A 301 -12.40 -1.57 -2.16
CA THR A 301 -12.20 -1.15 -3.56
C THR A 301 -13.55 -0.90 -4.22
N THR A 302 -13.67 0.21 -4.92
CA THR A 302 -14.86 0.55 -5.71
C THR A 302 -14.49 1.41 -6.90
N ARG A 303 -15.42 1.59 -7.84
CA ARG A 303 -15.33 2.60 -8.90
C ARG A 303 -16.16 3.84 -8.58
N ASP A 304 -17.04 3.77 -7.59
CA ASP A 304 -17.99 4.81 -7.23
C ASP A 304 -17.58 5.47 -5.92
N GLU A 305 -17.02 6.67 -6.03
CA GLU A 305 -16.57 7.49 -4.89
C GLU A 305 -17.73 7.83 -3.95
N HIS A 306 -18.97 7.93 -4.46
CA HIS A 306 -20.13 8.24 -3.64
C HIS A 306 -20.43 7.13 -2.62
N LEU A 307 -20.14 5.87 -2.97
CA LEU A 307 -20.27 4.75 -2.03
C LEU A 307 -19.34 4.92 -0.83
N LEU A 308 -18.13 5.42 -1.04
CA LEU A 308 -17.15 5.66 0.01
C LEU A 308 -17.55 6.82 0.93
N GLN A 309 -18.03 7.92 0.33
CA GLN A 309 -18.54 9.07 1.08
C GLN A 309 -19.71 8.68 2.00
N CYS A 310 -20.63 7.86 1.50
CA CYS A 310 -21.76 7.39 2.30
C CYS A 310 -21.39 6.41 3.42
N CYS A 311 -20.25 5.72 3.29
CA CYS A 311 -19.78 4.75 4.27
C CYS A 311 -18.86 5.34 5.35
N GLN A 312 -18.61 6.66 5.31
CA GLN A 312 -17.73 7.36 6.26
C GLN A 312 -16.35 6.69 6.38
N VAL A 313 -15.72 6.42 5.23
CA VAL A 313 -14.32 5.98 5.21
C VAL A 313 -13.41 7.07 5.77
N ASP A 314 -12.31 6.69 6.41
CA ASP A 314 -11.38 7.62 7.04
C ASP A 314 -10.51 8.34 6.00
N ASP A 315 -10.24 7.69 4.87
CA ASP A 315 -9.52 8.28 3.73
C ASP A 315 -9.87 7.58 2.40
N VAL A 316 -9.63 8.27 1.28
CA VAL A 316 -9.77 7.75 -0.07
C VAL A 316 -8.45 7.85 -0.82
N TYR A 317 -8.03 6.74 -1.42
CA TYR A 317 -6.91 6.66 -2.34
C TYR A 317 -7.42 6.55 -3.78
N MET A 318 -6.94 7.44 -4.64
CA MET A 318 -7.30 7.51 -6.07
C MET A 318 -6.10 7.08 -6.92
N PRO A 319 -6.03 5.82 -7.41
CA PRO A 319 -4.91 5.37 -8.22
C PRO A 319 -4.86 6.11 -9.56
N ILE A 320 -3.67 6.55 -9.94
CA ILE A 320 -3.41 7.16 -11.24
C ILE A 320 -3.01 6.11 -12.29
N THR A 321 -3.08 6.48 -13.58
CA THR A 321 -2.57 5.65 -14.68
C THR A 321 -1.04 5.51 -14.58
N LEU A 322 -0.48 4.46 -15.17
CA LEU A 322 0.97 4.29 -15.20
C LEU A 322 1.63 5.45 -15.95
N ASN A 323 2.77 5.91 -15.44
CA ASN A 323 3.60 6.88 -16.17
C ASN A 323 4.10 6.24 -17.49
N PRO A 324 4.52 7.03 -18.49
CA PRO A 324 4.91 6.50 -19.79
C PRO A 324 6.02 5.43 -19.75
N LYS A 325 6.95 5.53 -18.79
CA LYS A 325 8.05 4.59 -18.62
C LYS A 325 7.54 3.23 -18.13
N ASP A 326 6.75 3.23 -17.06
CA ASP A 326 6.17 2.03 -16.46
C ASP A 326 5.13 1.39 -17.40
N ALA A 327 4.35 2.20 -18.11
CA ALA A 327 3.41 1.72 -19.10
C ALA A 327 4.11 0.99 -20.25
N LEU A 328 5.23 1.54 -20.74
CA LEU A 328 6.05 0.90 -21.77
C LEU A 328 6.70 -0.38 -21.25
N GLN A 329 7.21 -0.37 -20.02
CA GLN A 329 7.78 -1.56 -19.39
C GLN A 329 6.74 -2.68 -19.24
N LEU A 330 5.54 -2.39 -18.72
CA LEU A 330 4.46 -3.36 -18.58
C LEU A 330 4.03 -3.92 -19.94
N PHE A 331 3.83 -3.06 -20.93
CA PHE A 331 3.48 -3.51 -22.28
C PHE A 331 4.55 -4.44 -22.86
N ASN A 332 5.82 -4.04 -22.79
CA ASN A 332 6.92 -4.84 -23.31
C ASN A 332 7.04 -6.19 -22.58
N LEU A 333 6.84 -6.22 -21.26
CA LEU A 333 6.85 -7.46 -20.48
C LEU A 333 5.80 -8.47 -20.96
N LYS A 334 4.65 -7.98 -21.45
CA LYS A 334 3.56 -8.84 -21.95
C LYS A 334 3.65 -9.12 -23.45
N ALA A 335 4.26 -8.22 -24.22
CA ALA A 335 4.40 -8.32 -25.67
C ALA A 335 5.65 -9.12 -26.11
N PHE A 336 6.68 -9.16 -25.27
CA PHE A 336 7.93 -9.87 -25.54
C PHE A 336 8.20 -10.84 -24.38
N HIS A 337 8.77 -12.01 -24.69
CA HIS A 337 9.34 -12.85 -23.63
C HIS A 337 10.49 -12.08 -22.97
N SER A 338 10.65 -12.19 -21.65
CA SER A 338 11.49 -11.36 -20.76
C SER A 338 12.94 -11.13 -21.21
N ASP A 339 13.42 -11.91 -22.18
CA ASP A 339 14.81 -11.99 -22.58
C ASP A 339 15.08 -11.33 -23.96
N MET A 340 14.05 -10.79 -24.63
CA MET A 340 14.20 -10.14 -25.94
C MET A 340 14.29 -8.62 -25.84
N VAL A 341 15.41 -8.07 -26.32
CA VAL A 341 15.53 -6.63 -26.59
C VAL A 341 14.71 -6.29 -27.85
N PRO A 342 13.73 -5.38 -27.77
CA PRO A 342 12.95 -4.98 -28.94
C PRO A 342 13.87 -4.34 -29.99
N LYS A 343 13.76 -4.76 -31.25
CA LYS A 343 14.41 -4.09 -32.39
C LYS A 343 13.81 -2.68 -32.57
N ASP A 344 14.54 -1.77 -33.22
CA ASP A 344 14.14 -0.36 -33.39
C ASP A 344 12.71 -0.17 -33.92
N ASP A 345 12.27 -1.00 -34.87
CA ASP A 345 10.89 -0.97 -35.38
C ASP A 345 9.84 -1.21 -34.29
N PHE A 346 10.10 -2.13 -33.36
CA PHE A 346 9.18 -2.44 -32.27
C PHE A 346 9.17 -1.36 -31.20
N ILE A 347 10.29 -0.64 -31.00
CA ILE A 347 10.36 0.46 -30.01
C ILE A 347 9.34 1.55 -30.36
N GLU A 348 9.30 1.98 -31.62
CA GLU A 348 8.35 3.00 -32.07
C GLU A 348 6.91 2.48 -32.05
N LEU A 349 6.68 1.21 -32.42
CA LEU A 349 5.34 0.62 -32.38
C LEU A 349 4.82 0.47 -30.95
N SER A 350 5.67 0.08 -29.99
CA SER A 350 5.31 0.02 -28.57
C SER A 350 4.85 1.39 -28.04
N LYS A 351 5.53 2.48 -28.41
CA LYS A 351 5.12 3.85 -28.02
C LYS A 351 3.71 4.19 -28.53
N HIS A 352 3.38 3.81 -29.76
CA HIS A 352 2.03 4.02 -30.31
C HIS A 352 0.95 3.26 -29.53
N VAL A 353 1.23 2.01 -29.15
CA VAL A 353 0.30 1.18 -28.38
C VAL A 353 0.12 1.73 -26.96
N VAL A 354 1.21 2.12 -26.31
CA VAL A 354 1.17 2.73 -24.96
C VAL A 354 0.37 4.03 -24.98
N ASN A 355 0.57 4.89 -25.99
CA ASN A 355 -0.22 6.11 -26.16
C ASN A 355 -1.71 5.81 -26.36
N TYR A 356 -2.03 4.76 -27.13
CA TYR A 356 -3.43 4.32 -27.29
C TYR A 356 -4.04 3.85 -25.97
N ALA A 357 -3.31 3.04 -25.20
CA ALA A 357 -3.75 2.52 -23.91
C ALA A 357 -3.81 3.59 -22.80
N SER A 358 -3.19 4.77 -23.01
CA SER A 358 -3.20 5.90 -22.08
C SER A 358 -2.77 5.53 -20.65
N GLY A 359 -1.83 4.59 -20.52
CA GLY A 359 -1.29 4.15 -19.22
C GLY A 359 -2.23 3.28 -18.38
N LEU A 360 -3.34 2.77 -18.93
CA LEU A 360 -4.24 1.85 -18.22
C LEU A 360 -3.63 0.43 -18.17
N PRO A 361 -3.29 -0.12 -16.99
CA PRO A 361 -2.61 -1.42 -16.86
C PRO A 361 -3.28 -2.55 -17.63
N LEU A 362 -4.59 -2.75 -17.43
CA LEU A 362 -5.33 -3.83 -18.08
C LEU A 362 -5.31 -3.73 -19.61
N ALA A 363 -5.39 -2.51 -20.16
CA ALA A 363 -5.33 -2.32 -21.60
C ALA A 363 -3.94 -2.67 -22.16
N LEU A 364 -2.87 -2.29 -21.44
CA LEU A 364 -1.50 -2.61 -21.81
C LEU A 364 -1.25 -4.12 -21.79
N GLU A 365 -1.76 -4.84 -20.78
CA GLU A 365 -1.62 -6.29 -20.72
C GLU A 365 -2.34 -6.99 -21.87
N VAL A 366 -3.60 -6.63 -22.13
CA VAL A 366 -4.38 -7.23 -23.22
C VAL A 366 -3.74 -6.95 -24.57
N LEU A 367 -3.31 -5.71 -24.83
CA LEU A 367 -2.65 -5.34 -26.08
C LEU A 367 -1.30 -6.03 -26.24
N GLY A 368 -0.51 -6.13 -25.16
CA GLY A 368 0.77 -6.81 -25.17
C GLY A 368 0.61 -8.29 -25.49
N SER A 369 -0.24 -9.00 -24.75
CA SER A 369 -0.52 -10.42 -25.01
C SER A 369 -1.10 -10.67 -26.40
N PHE A 370 -1.95 -9.78 -26.91
CA PHE A 370 -2.51 -9.89 -28.27
C PHE A 370 -1.44 -9.78 -29.37
N LEU A 371 -0.43 -8.95 -29.14
CA LEU A 371 0.67 -8.67 -30.08
C LEU A 371 1.86 -9.61 -29.93
N CYS A 372 1.93 -10.37 -28.84
CA CYS A 372 2.99 -11.33 -28.56
C CYS A 372 3.15 -12.35 -29.71
N GLY A 373 4.39 -12.61 -30.11
CA GLY A 373 4.73 -13.56 -31.19
C GLY A 373 4.44 -13.10 -32.62
N ARG A 374 3.95 -11.87 -32.81
CA ARG A 374 3.66 -11.29 -34.14
C ARG A 374 4.84 -10.48 -34.69
N ASP A 375 4.93 -10.38 -36.01
CA ASP A 375 5.95 -9.56 -36.68
C ASP A 375 5.59 -8.06 -36.74
N ALA A 376 6.56 -7.23 -37.10
CA ALA A 376 6.40 -5.77 -37.15
C ALA A 376 5.31 -5.30 -38.16
N THR A 377 5.11 -6.03 -39.25
CA THR A 377 4.08 -5.73 -40.26
C THR A 377 2.69 -5.97 -39.68
N GLN A 378 2.52 -7.08 -38.96
CA GLN A 378 1.29 -7.42 -38.25
C GLN A 378 1.00 -6.45 -37.11
N TRP A 379 2.02 -5.98 -36.39
CA TRP A 379 1.88 -4.91 -35.39
C TRP A 379 1.39 -3.61 -36.02
N ARG A 380 2.02 -3.15 -37.10
CA ARG A 380 1.61 -1.93 -37.83
C ARG A 380 0.16 -2.04 -38.30
N SER A 381 -0.21 -3.15 -38.93
CA SER A 381 -1.58 -3.42 -39.38
C SER A 381 -2.57 -3.44 -38.20
N THR A 382 -2.20 -4.05 -37.08
CA THR A 382 -3.03 -4.08 -35.87
C THR A 382 -3.19 -2.69 -35.25
N ILE A 383 -2.14 -1.88 -35.19
CA ILE A 383 -2.21 -0.51 -34.67
C ILE A 383 -3.08 0.37 -35.57
N GLU A 384 -2.94 0.26 -36.89
CA GLU A 384 -3.82 0.95 -37.84
C GLU A 384 -5.26 0.46 -37.71
N ARG A 385 -5.47 -0.84 -37.51
CA ARG A 385 -6.78 -1.39 -37.18
C ARG A 385 -7.29 -0.83 -35.85
N LEU A 386 -6.52 -0.77 -34.77
CA LEU A 386 -6.94 -0.19 -33.49
C LEU A 386 -7.25 1.32 -33.60
N LYS A 387 -6.58 2.02 -34.52
CA LYS A 387 -6.86 3.42 -34.81
C LYS A 387 -8.20 3.61 -35.52
N ARG A 388 -8.62 2.65 -36.36
CA ARG A 388 -9.83 2.68 -37.21
C ARG A 388 -11.04 1.90 -36.63
N ASP A 389 -10.76 0.79 -35.97
CA ASP A 389 -11.66 -0.23 -35.46
C ASP A 389 -11.29 -0.60 -34.01
N SER A 390 -12.14 -0.23 -33.06
CA SER A 390 -11.97 -0.62 -31.67
C SER A 390 -12.14 -2.14 -31.48
N ASN A 391 -11.20 -2.78 -30.77
CA ASN A 391 -11.02 -4.23 -30.71
C ASN A 391 -11.97 -4.89 -29.67
N LYS A 392 -12.93 -5.71 -30.12
CA LYS A 392 -14.02 -6.30 -29.32
C LYS A 392 -13.61 -6.85 -27.94
N GLU A 393 -12.45 -7.48 -27.81
CA GLU A 393 -12.01 -8.13 -26.56
C GLU A 393 -11.56 -7.13 -25.47
N ILE A 394 -10.97 -6.00 -25.89
CA ILE A 394 -10.67 -4.86 -24.99
C ILE A 394 -11.98 -4.14 -24.62
N LEU A 395 -12.89 -4.05 -25.59
CA LEU A 395 -14.20 -3.43 -25.42
C LEU A 395 -15.11 -4.21 -24.49
N ASP A 396 -15.15 -5.54 -24.59
CA ASP A 396 -16.00 -6.37 -23.73
C ASP A 396 -15.57 -6.30 -22.25
N LYS A 397 -14.28 -6.02 -21.97
CA LYS A 397 -13.79 -5.79 -20.60
C LYS A 397 -14.04 -4.37 -20.09
N LEU A 398 -13.99 -3.34 -20.94
CA LEU A 398 -14.37 -1.96 -20.58
C LEU A 398 -15.90 -1.77 -20.50
N ARG A 399 -16.65 -2.56 -21.27
CA ARG A 399 -18.12 -2.54 -21.39
C ARG A 399 -18.84 -2.84 -20.08
N ILE A 400 -18.26 -3.65 -19.18
CA ILE A 400 -18.84 -3.94 -17.86
C ILE A 400 -19.03 -2.65 -17.03
N SER A 401 -18.19 -1.63 -17.25
CA SER A 401 -18.30 -0.33 -16.58
C SER A 401 -19.44 0.55 -17.11
N PHE A 402 -19.68 0.48 -18.42
CA PHE A 402 -20.75 1.21 -19.08
C PHE A 402 -22.11 0.54 -18.92
N ASP A 403 -22.18 -0.80 -19.01
CA ASP A 403 -23.43 -1.55 -18.93
C ASP A 403 -24.12 -1.36 -17.56
N GLY A 404 -23.36 -1.09 -16.49
CA GLY A 404 -23.84 -0.79 -15.14
C GLY A 404 -24.36 0.64 -14.89
N LEU A 405 -24.41 1.49 -15.92
CA LEU A 405 -24.98 2.84 -15.85
C LEU A 405 -26.48 2.84 -16.17
N GLU A 406 -27.23 3.77 -15.57
CA GLU A 406 -28.62 4.02 -15.96
C GLU A 406 -28.68 4.62 -17.38
N GLU A 407 -29.81 4.48 -18.07
CA GLU A 407 -29.94 4.84 -19.50
C GLU A 407 -29.65 6.33 -19.77
N ARG A 408 -30.01 7.22 -18.85
CA ARG A 408 -29.69 8.65 -18.95
C ARG A 408 -28.21 8.95 -18.68
N GLU A 409 -27.58 8.25 -17.74
CA GLU A 409 -26.14 8.33 -17.49
C GLU A 409 -25.36 7.85 -18.73
N LYS A 410 -25.79 6.75 -19.36
CA LYS A 410 -25.21 6.29 -20.63
C LYS A 410 -25.22 7.38 -21.69
N ASN A 411 -26.34 8.10 -21.84
CA ASN A 411 -26.47 9.17 -22.84
C ASN A 411 -25.56 10.37 -22.55
N ILE A 412 -25.45 10.81 -21.29
CA ILE A 412 -24.58 11.92 -20.90
C ILE A 412 -23.10 11.57 -21.12
N PHE A 413 -22.71 10.35 -20.75
CA PHE A 413 -21.35 9.87 -20.98
C PHE A 413 -21.01 9.80 -22.47
N LEU A 414 -21.92 9.27 -23.29
CA LEU A 414 -21.78 9.21 -24.75
C LEU A 414 -21.64 10.61 -25.36
N ASP A 415 -22.46 11.57 -24.92
CA ASP A 415 -22.39 12.94 -25.42
C ASP A 415 -21.05 13.61 -25.06
N ILE A 416 -20.55 13.40 -23.83
CA ILE A 416 -19.26 13.94 -23.40
C ILE A 416 -18.11 13.32 -24.18
N ALA A 417 -18.09 12.01 -24.36
CA ALA A 417 -17.00 11.34 -25.04
C ALA A 417 -16.96 11.64 -26.54
N CYS A 418 -18.13 11.70 -27.18
CA CYS A 418 -18.23 11.84 -28.64
C CYS A 418 -18.20 13.30 -29.09
N PHE A 419 -18.85 14.20 -28.37
CA PHE A 419 -19.03 15.59 -28.81
C PHE A 419 -18.32 16.61 -27.95
N PHE A 420 -18.10 16.34 -26.66
CA PHE A 420 -17.59 17.34 -25.72
C PHE A 420 -16.27 16.97 -25.04
N ASN A 421 -15.48 16.07 -25.65
CA ASN A 421 -14.23 15.62 -25.07
C ASN A 421 -13.17 16.73 -25.17
N LYS A 422 -12.61 17.10 -24.02
CA LYS A 422 -11.71 18.24 -23.79
C LYS A 422 -12.37 19.62 -23.92
N GLU A 423 -13.70 19.68 -23.90
CA GLU A 423 -14.46 20.95 -23.88
C GLU A 423 -14.63 21.50 -22.46
N GLU A 424 -14.92 22.80 -22.37
CA GLU A 424 -15.09 23.53 -21.12
C GLU A 424 -16.39 23.09 -20.40
N LYS A 425 -16.29 22.76 -19.10
CA LYS A 425 -17.36 22.15 -18.30
C LYS A 425 -18.64 23.00 -18.29
N GLY A 426 -18.53 24.33 -18.19
CA GLY A 426 -19.67 25.23 -18.24
C GLY A 426 -20.41 25.21 -19.57
N PHE A 427 -19.70 25.09 -20.68
CA PHE A 427 -20.27 24.90 -22.01
C PHE A 427 -21.02 23.57 -22.15
N VAL A 428 -20.44 22.48 -21.66
CA VAL A 428 -21.06 21.15 -21.69
C VAL A 428 -22.35 21.10 -20.86
N ILE A 429 -22.34 21.70 -19.67
CA ILE A 429 -23.53 21.81 -18.80
C ILE A 429 -24.65 22.53 -19.53
N LYS A 430 -24.40 23.70 -20.13
CA LYS A 430 -25.45 24.48 -20.81
C LYS A 430 -26.13 23.71 -21.96
N ILE A 431 -25.37 22.93 -22.72
CA ILE A 431 -25.93 22.17 -23.85
C ILE A 431 -26.74 20.98 -23.35
N LEU A 432 -26.22 20.22 -22.39
CA LEU A 432 -26.92 19.06 -21.85
C LEU A 432 -28.16 19.45 -21.04
N ASP A 433 -28.18 20.64 -20.43
CA ASP A 433 -29.34 21.15 -19.69
C ASP A 433 -30.50 21.46 -20.66
N GLY A 434 -30.17 22.02 -21.83
CA GLY A 434 -31.12 22.20 -22.94
C GLY A 434 -31.66 20.89 -23.53
N CYS A 435 -31.04 19.74 -23.23
CA CYS A 435 -31.50 18.40 -23.60
C CYS A 435 -32.31 17.72 -22.48
N GLU A 436 -32.65 18.43 -21.39
CA GLU A 436 -33.34 17.88 -20.20
C GLU A 436 -32.58 16.70 -19.56
N PHE A 437 -31.25 16.65 -19.71
CA PHE A 437 -30.41 15.59 -19.16
C PHE A 437 -29.96 15.84 -17.72
N PHE A 438 -30.37 16.95 -17.09
CA PHE A 438 -29.96 17.32 -15.72
C PHE A 438 -28.45 17.18 -15.50
N PRO A 439 -27.63 17.86 -16.31
CA PRO A 439 -26.18 17.62 -16.42
C PRO A 439 -25.41 17.89 -15.14
N ASP A 440 -25.93 18.74 -14.26
CA ASP A 440 -25.31 19.05 -12.97
C ASP A 440 -25.12 17.77 -12.13
N ILE A 441 -26.13 16.90 -12.14
CA ILE A 441 -26.12 15.61 -11.45
C ILE A 441 -25.45 14.54 -12.32
N GLY A 442 -25.76 14.50 -13.62
CA GLY A 442 -25.24 13.46 -14.52
C GLY A 442 -23.71 13.51 -14.68
N ILE A 443 -23.13 14.70 -14.87
CA ILE A 443 -21.67 14.86 -14.98
C ILE A 443 -20.98 14.53 -13.66
N ASP A 444 -21.56 14.93 -12.54
CA ASP A 444 -21.06 14.62 -11.19
C ASP A 444 -21.03 13.10 -10.95
N VAL A 445 -22.08 12.38 -11.36
CA VAL A 445 -22.14 10.92 -11.29
C VAL A 445 -21.04 10.27 -12.14
N HIS A 446 -20.75 10.75 -13.35
CA HIS A 446 -19.67 10.19 -14.18
C HIS A 446 -18.27 10.45 -13.64
N ILE A 447 -18.05 11.61 -13.02
CA ILE A 447 -16.80 11.93 -12.32
C ILE A 447 -16.65 10.99 -11.11
N LYS A 448 -17.71 10.85 -10.29
CA LYS A 448 -17.72 9.99 -9.10
C LYS A 448 -17.60 8.50 -9.42
N LYS A 449 -18.15 8.04 -10.55
CA LYS A 449 -17.97 6.68 -11.09
C LYS A 449 -16.63 6.47 -11.80
N SER A 450 -15.73 7.45 -11.77
CA SER A 450 -14.39 7.42 -12.38
C SER A 450 -14.36 7.17 -13.89
N LEU A 451 -15.44 7.49 -14.60
CA LEU A 451 -15.57 7.31 -16.06
C LEU A 451 -15.08 8.54 -16.83
N VAL A 452 -15.23 9.74 -16.25
CA VAL A 452 -14.79 11.03 -16.84
C VAL A 452 -13.83 11.72 -15.88
N LYS A 453 -12.71 12.24 -16.39
CA LYS A 453 -11.80 13.09 -15.61
C LYS A 453 -12.19 14.55 -15.81
N SER A 454 -12.41 15.29 -14.72
CA SER A 454 -12.50 16.75 -14.75
C SER A 454 -11.20 17.35 -14.23
N ILE A 455 -10.43 17.99 -15.12
CA ILE A 455 -9.26 18.78 -14.74
C ILE A 455 -9.65 20.24 -14.88
N THR A 456 -9.86 20.92 -13.76
CA THR A 456 -9.93 22.39 -13.60
C THR A 456 -10.87 23.15 -14.57
N ASN A 457 -11.99 22.54 -14.99
CA ASN A 457 -13.01 23.02 -15.95
C ASN A 457 -13.00 22.36 -17.34
N ILE A 458 -12.29 21.24 -17.55
CA ILE A 458 -12.32 20.49 -18.82
C ILE A 458 -12.84 19.08 -18.59
N CYS A 459 -13.85 18.65 -19.36
CA CYS A 459 -14.38 17.28 -19.34
C CYS A 459 -13.58 16.39 -20.30
N GLY A 460 -12.87 15.37 -19.80
CA GLY A 460 -12.03 14.50 -20.63
C GLY A 460 -12.29 13.01 -20.43
N CYS A 461 -12.43 12.28 -21.54
CA CYS A 461 -12.49 10.81 -21.56
C CYS A 461 -11.16 10.22 -22.07
N MET A 462 -10.74 9.05 -21.57
CA MET A 462 -9.53 8.38 -22.04
C MET A 462 -9.62 8.02 -23.53
N THR A 463 -8.52 8.10 -24.27
CA THR A 463 -8.50 7.91 -25.74
C THR A 463 -9.07 6.56 -26.16
N CYS A 464 -8.85 5.50 -25.37
CA CYS A 464 -9.40 4.17 -25.61
C CYS A 464 -10.92 4.09 -25.37
N CYS A 465 -11.44 4.79 -24.36
CA CYS A 465 -12.89 4.92 -24.09
C CYS A 465 -13.58 5.75 -25.19
N LYS A 466 -12.99 6.90 -25.58
CA LYS A 466 -13.49 7.75 -26.66
C LYS A 466 -13.75 6.97 -27.96
N LYS A 467 -12.76 6.21 -28.43
CA LYS A 467 -12.84 5.42 -29.68
C LYS A 467 -13.77 4.22 -29.59
N TRP A 468 -14.07 3.75 -28.40
CA TRP A 468 -15.10 2.73 -28.20
C TRP A 468 -16.49 3.31 -28.48
N GLU A 469 -16.73 4.53 -28.00
CA GLU A 469 -18.07 5.16 -27.93
C GLU A 469 -18.48 5.79 -29.25
N GLU A 470 -17.54 6.37 -30.01
CA GLU A 470 -17.75 6.79 -31.41
C GLU A 470 -18.36 5.65 -32.25
N LYS A 471 -18.03 4.38 -31.94
CA LYS A 471 -18.53 3.19 -32.63
C LYS A 471 -19.84 2.62 -32.07
N LEU A 472 -20.18 2.88 -30.80
CA LEU A 472 -21.51 2.58 -30.25
C LEU A 472 -22.59 3.43 -30.94
N LEU A 473 -22.28 4.69 -31.23
CA LEU A 473 -23.13 5.56 -32.04
C LEU A 473 -23.28 5.04 -33.48
N GLU A 474 -22.19 4.62 -34.15
CA GLU A 474 -22.31 4.01 -35.49
C GLU A 474 -23.18 2.75 -35.53
N LYS A 475 -23.18 1.93 -34.46
CA LYS A 475 -24.06 0.76 -34.35
C LYS A 475 -25.50 1.10 -33.94
N ASN A 476 -25.71 2.08 -33.08
CA ASN A 476 -27.04 2.52 -32.63
C ASN A 476 -27.75 3.42 -33.66
N VAL A 477 -27.02 4.03 -34.61
CA VAL A 477 -27.58 4.72 -35.79
C VAL A 477 -28.41 3.77 -36.67
N LEU A 478 -28.18 2.45 -36.60
CA LEU A 478 -29.00 1.44 -37.30
C LEU A 478 -30.26 1.00 -36.53
N ILE A 479 -30.43 1.39 -35.27
CA ILE A 479 -31.58 0.98 -34.43
C ILE A 479 -32.46 2.16 -33.97
N ASN A 480 -31.91 3.37 -33.83
CA ASN A 480 -32.64 4.54 -33.32
C ASN A 480 -32.82 5.68 -34.35
N LEU A 481 -33.34 5.35 -35.55
CA LEU A 481 -33.80 6.37 -36.51
C LEU A 481 -35.06 7.13 -36.04
N GLU A 482 -35.70 6.74 -34.93
CA GLU A 482 -36.88 7.46 -34.40
C GLU A 482 -36.52 8.63 -33.45
N ASN A 483 -35.40 8.57 -32.70
CA ASN A 483 -35.05 9.63 -31.73
C ASN A 483 -34.14 10.74 -32.29
N VAL A 484 -33.43 10.50 -33.40
CA VAL A 484 -32.57 11.53 -34.05
C VAL A 484 -33.40 12.59 -34.78
N ALA A 485 -34.62 12.25 -35.21
CA ALA A 485 -35.52 13.18 -35.90
C ALA A 485 -36.01 14.32 -34.99
N ASP A 486 -36.10 14.10 -33.68
CA ASP A 486 -36.61 15.10 -32.73
C ASP A 486 -35.50 16.08 -32.28
N CYS A 487 -34.26 15.60 -32.14
CA CYS A 487 -33.10 16.43 -31.84
C CYS A 487 -32.70 17.34 -33.03
N GLY A 488 -32.89 16.85 -34.27
CA GLY A 488 -32.73 17.67 -35.48
C GLY A 488 -33.71 18.83 -35.59
N ARG A 489 -34.96 18.66 -35.13
CA ARG A 489 -35.98 19.73 -35.11
C ARG A 489 -35.71 20.78 -34.04
N LYS A 490 -35.26 20.38 -32.84
CA LYS A 490 -34.87 21.34 -31.79
C LYS A 490 -33.62 22.16 -32.15
N ARG A 491 -32.69 21.61 -32.94
CA ARG A 491 -31.53 22.38 -33.46
C ARG A 491 -31.92 23.54 -34.38
N THR A 492 -33.02 23.43 -35.12
CA THR A 492 -33.47 24.51 -36.02
C THR A 492 -34.20 25.63 -35.30
N SER A 493 -34.78 25.37 -34.12
CA SER A 493 -35.47 26.40 -33.32
C SER A 493 -34.56 27.19 -32.37
N ILE A 494 -33.33 26.73 -32.13
CA ILE A 494 -32.37 27.40 -31.24
C ILE A 494 -31.41 28.31 -32.04
N ILE A 495 -31.36 28.19 -33.37
CA ILE A 495 -30.49 28.99 -34.26
C ILE A 495 -31.29 30.06 -35.05
N SER A 496 -32.53 30.35 -34.66
CA SER A 496 -33.33 31.46 -35.23
C SER A 496 -33.54 32.59 -34.22
#